data_AF-A0A8S0RIN1-F1
#
_entry.id   AF-A0A8S0RIN1-F1
#
_cell.length_a   1.000
_cell.length_b   1.000
_cell.length_c   1.000
_cell.angle_alpha   90.00
_cell.angle_beta   90.00
_cell.angle_gamma   90.00
#
_symmetry.space_group_name_H-M   'P 1'
#
loop_
_entity.id
_entity.type
_entity.pdbx_description
1 polymer ?
#
loop_
_entity_poly.entity_id
_entity_poly.type
_entity_poly.pdbx_seq_one_letter_code
_entity_poly.pdbx_strand_id
1 'polypeptide(L)'
;MSNHIELANTIQLLPLGSSFVQILPKHNLREAICNIEQRWKLRCVANKQIDYSITKKASSYYKPSSWSHEFMMSVGDDNWKEVSKESSIKKLEEAVKYMLDDERMEPLDILQLIDEIQRLGLGYRFRESTKCALGRIIHSGKVLKKIDHSIHTCALYFTLLRQHGYEISADEGFMKQPVG
;
A
#
# COMPACT_ATOMS: atom_id res chain seq x y z
N MET A 1 -0.19 -22.65 36.04
CA MET A 1 0.88 -23.40 35.37
C MET A 1 0.63 -23.25 33.88
N SER A 2 1.18 -22.18 33.30
CA SER A 2 2.39 -22.26 32.47
C SER A 2 2.11 -23.05 31.19
N ASN A 3 1.80 -22.37 30.09
CA ASN A 3 2.71 -21.62 29.20
C ASN A 3 3.34 -22.54 28.15
N HIS A 4 3.48 -21.96 26.95
CA HIS A 4 4.10 -22.48 25.72
C HIS A 4 3.24 -23.42 24.89
N ILE A 5 2.67 -22.89 23.81
CA ILE A 5 2.77 -23.40 22.42
C ILE A 5 2.05 -22.44 21.44
N GLU A 6 1.31 -21.44 21.92
CA GLU A 6 0.47 -20.61 21.05
C GLU A 6 1.14 -19.39 20.37
N LEU A 7 2.45 -19.43 20.08
CA LEU A 7 3.13 -18.33 19.38
C LEU A 7 3.91 -18.72 18.11
N ALA A 8 3.78 -19.95 17.62
CA ALA A 8 4.58 -20.38 16.45
C ALA A 8 3.92 -20.15 15.08
N ASN A 9 2.62 -19.84 14.99
CA ASN A 9 1.91 -19.90 13.69
C ASN A 9 1.52 -18.55 13.06
N THR A 10 2.08 -17.44 13.55
CA THR A 10 1.85 -16.11 12.94
C THR A 10 3.13 -15.52 12.36
N ILE A 11 3.87 -16.26 11.55
CA ILE A 11 4.80 -15.65 10.59
C ILE A 11 4.86 -16.52 9.35
N GLN A 12 3.87 -16.42 8.46
CA GLN A 12 4.06 -16.48 7.01
C GLN A 12 2.83 -15.86 6.38
N LEU A 13 2.96 -14.63 5.88
CA LEU A 13 2.30 -14.07 4.69
C LEU A 13 2.54 -12.54 4.69
N LEU A 14 3.74 -12.13 4.29
CA LEU A 14 3.96 -10.79 3.76
C LEU A 14 4.65 -10.90 2.38
N PRO A 15 4.24 -10.08 1.40
CA PRO A 15 4.77 -10.11 0.05
C PRO A 15 6.26 -9.73 0.03
N LEU A 16 7.06 -10.57 -0.62
CA LEU A 16 8.45 -10.29 -0.95
C LEU A 16 8.49 -9.11 -1.93
N GLY A 17 8.75 -7.90 -1.42
CA GLY A 17 8.91 -6.72 -2.28
C GLY A 17 8.90 -5.35 -1.62
N SER A 18 9.09 -5.22 -0.31
CA SER A 18 9.21 -3.91 0.34
C SER A 18 10.41 -3.88 1.30
N SER A 19 11.02 -2.70 1.44
CA SER A 19 12.26 -2.39 2.18
C SER A 19 12.21 -2.65 3.70
N PHE A 20 11.31 -3.50 4.18
CA PHE A 20 11.14 -3.80 5.60
C PHE A 20 12.00 -4.97 6.10
N VAL A 21 12.75 -5.64 5.22
CA VAL A 21 13.65 -6.76 5.60
C VAL A 21 15.06 -6.24 5.89
N GLN A 22 15.20 -5.38 6.89
CA GLN A 22 16.53 -5.09 7.49
C GLN A 22 16.55 -5.23 9.02
N ILE A 23 15.45 -5.63 9.65
CA ILE A 23 15.40 -5.79 11.11
C ILE A 23 14.87 -7.19 11.46
N LEU A 24 15.60 -8.25 11.08
CA LEU A 24 15.45 -9.57 11.69
C LEU A 24 16.83 -10.24 11.88
N PRO A 25 17.11 -10.85 13.04
CA PRO A 25 18.43 -11.33 13.43
C PRO A 25 18.85 -12.58 12.62
N LYS A 26 20.04 -12.51 11.99
CA LYS A 26 20.58 -13.53 11.07
C LYS A 26 21.31 -14.68 11.77
N HIS A 27 20.65 -15.45 12.62
CA HIS A 27 21.24 -16.71 13.06
C HIS A 27 20.17 -17.79 13.15
N ASN A 28 20.50 -19.00 12.66
CA ASN A 28 19.75 -20.27 12.74
C ASN A 28 19.16 -20.84 11.42
N LEU A 29 19.66 -20.44 10.25
CA LEU A 29 19.35 -21.12 8.97
C LEU A 29 20.34 -22.24 8.59
N ARG A 30 20.97 -22.92 9.57
CA ARG A 30 21.99 -23.95 9.28
C ARG A 30 21.68 -25.36 9.79
N GLU A 31 20.58 -25.59 10.51
CA GLU A 31 20.29 -26.91 11.10
C GLU A 31 19.18 -27.72 10.39
N ALA A 32 18.41 -27.13 9.48
CA ALA A 32 17.22 -27.80 8.93
C ALA A 32 17.46 -28.70 7.70
N ILE A 33 18.72 -28.96 7.29
CA ILE A 33 19.00 -29.64 6.00
C ILE A 33 19.36 -31.14 6.12
N CYS A 34 19.63 -31.71 7.30
CA CYS A 34 20.26 -33.05 7.36
C CYS A 34 19.38 -34.27 7.73
N ASN A 35 18.06 -34.32 7.52
CA ASN A 35 17.28 -35.53 7.86
C ASN A 35 16.33 -36.03 6.77
N ILE A 36 16.84 -36.25 5.56
CA ILE A 36 16.14 -36.98 4.49
C ILE A 36 16.95 -38.23 4.13
N GLU A 37 17.05 -39.17 5.07
CA GLU A 37 17.28 -40.58 4.77
C GLU A 37 16.46 -41.40 5.76
N GLN A 38 15.17 -41.60 5.49
CA GLN A 38 14.50 -42.80 5.98
C GLN A 38 13.71 -43.46 4.85
N ARG A 39 14.13 -44.69 4.62
CA ARG A 39 13.83 -45.64 3.56
C ARG A 39 12.38 -46.11 3.68
N TRP A 40 11.50 -45.66 2.79
CA TRP A 40 10.09 -46.06 2.81
C TRP A 40 9.92 -47.51 2.35
N LYS A 41 9.62 -48.41 3.29
CA LYS A 41 9.20 -49.80 2.99
C LYS A 41 7.69 -49.82 2.77
N LEU A 42 7.26 -49.76 1.52
CA LEU A 42 5.84 -49.87 1.16
C LEU A 42 5.38 -51.33 1.32
N ARG A 43 4.38 -51.54 2.18
CA ARG A 43 3.68 -52.83 2.34
C ARG A 43 2.34 -52.71 1.62
N CYS A 44 2.22 -53.32 0.45
CA CYS A 44 0.96 -53.34 -0.28
C CYS A 44 0.04 -54.42 0.31
N VAL A 45 -1.16 -54.04 0.73
CA VAL A 45 -2.27 -54.97 0.98
C VAL A 45 -3.33 -54.70 -0.08
N ALA A 46 -3.54 -55.66 -0.96
CA ALA A 46 -4.64 -55.63 -1.90
C ALA A 46 -5.89 -56.17 -1.22
N ASN A 47 -6.91 -55.33 -1.01
CA ASN A 47 -8.25 -55.83 -0.74
C ASN A 47 -9.16 -55.46 -1.92
N LYS A 48 -9.65 -56.48 -2.63
CA LYS A 48 -10.71 -56.35 -3.62
C LYS A 48 -12.05 -56.57 -2.93
N GLN A 49 -12.88 -55.53 -2.91
CA GLN A 49 -14.28 -55.68 -3.30
C GLN A 49 -14.83 -54.32 -3.72
N ILE A 50 -15.36 -54.31 -4.93
CA ILE A 50 -16.05 -53.19 -5.57
C ILE A 50 -17.52 -53.36 -5.22
N ASP A 51 -18.17 -52.33 -4.67
CA ASP A 51 -19.60 -52.15 -4.93
C ASP A 51 -20.07 -50.69 -4.84
N TYR A 52 -20.95 -50.36 -5.79
CA TYR A 52 -21.81 -49.20 -6.04
C TYR A 52 -21.25 -47.75 -5.96
N SER A 53 -20.95 -47.22 -7.15
CA SER A 53 -21.34 -45.88 -7.64
C SER A 53 -21.35 -44.70 -6.66
N ILE A 54 -20.18 -44.19 -6.29
CA ILE A 54 -19.99 -42.74 -6.19
C ILE A 54 -18.69 -42.43 -6.89
N THR A 55 -18.79 -41.85 -8.09
CA THR A 55 -17.69 -41.16 -8.74
C THR A 55 -17.25 -40.03 -7.81
N LYS A 56 -16.36 -40.32 -6.86
CA LYS A 56 -15.64 -39.32 -6.07
C LYS A 56 -14.70 -38.62 -7.04
N LYS A 57 -15.28 -37.70 -7.82
CA LYS A 57 -14.59 -36.65 -8.56
C LYS A 57 -13.55 -36.09 -7.60
N ALA A 58 -12.28 -36.16 -7.97
CA ALA A 58 -11.17 -35.68 -7.16
C ALA A 58 -11.56 -34.32 -6.56
N SER A 59 -11.78 -34.30 -5.25
CA SER A 59 -12.10 -33.10 -4.50
C SER A 59 -11.03 -32.08 -4.83
N SER A 60 -11.42 -30.97 -5.44
CA SER A 60 -10.48 -29.98 -5.95
C SER A 60 -9.61 -29.46 -4.80
N TYR A 61 -8.28 -29.53 -4.93
CA TYR A 61 -7.29 -29.11 -3.92
C TYR A 61 -7.21 -27.59 -3.68
N TYR A 62 -8.30 -26.85 -3.85
CA TYR A 62 -8.32 -25.40 -3.64
C TYR A 62 -8.66 -25.08 -2.20
N LYS A 63 -7.94 -24.10 -1.64
CA LYS A 63 -8.27 -23.52 -0.34
C LYS A 63 -9.59 -22.76 -0.47
N PRO A 64 -10.54 -22.90 0.47
CA PRO A 64 -11.76 -22.11 0.48
C PRO A 64 -11.46 -20.61 0.56
N SER A 65 -12.45 -19.79 0.17
CA SER A 65 -12.34 -18.34 0.27
C SER A 65 -12.11 -17.90 1.72
N SER A 66 -11.29 -16.86 1.90
CA SER A 66 -11.13 -16.22 3.20
C SER A 66 -12.40 -15.50 3.67
N TRP A 67 -13.33 -15.24 2.74
CA TRP A 67 -14.60 -14.57 3.01
C TRP A 67 -15.71 -15.61 3.18
N SER A 68 -16.45 -15.53 4.31
CA SER A 68 -17.63 -16.35 4.55
C SER A 68 -18.87 -15.72 3.90
N HIS A 69 -19.86 -16.54 3.56
CA HIS A 69 -21.14 -16.04 3.04
C HIS A 69 -21.85 -15.10 4.02
N GLU A 70 -21.82 -15.41 5.31
CA GLU A 70 -22.37 -14.57 6.38
C GLU A 70 -21.68 -13.19 6.43
N PHE A 71 -20.34 -13.14 6.34
CA PHE A 71 -19.62 -11.88 6.26
C PHE A 71 -20.06 -11.06 5.04
N MET A 72 -20.12 -11.68 3.87
CA MET A 72 -20.55 -11.01 2.64
C MET A 72 -21.98 -10.47 2.73
N MET A 73 -22.89 -11.19 3.41
CA MET A 73 -24.26 -10.73 3.63
C MET A 73 -24.33 -9.60 4.66
N SER A 74 -23.50 -9.63 5.70
CA SER A 74 -23.47 -8.58 6.73
C SER A 74 -22.97 -7.23 6.22
N VAL A 75 -22.14 -7.21 5.17
CA VAL A 75 -21.60 -5.99 4.57
C VAL A 75 -22.69 -5.10 3.95
N GLY A 76 -23.83 -5.68 3.53
CA GLY A 76 -24.94 -4.92 2.94
C GLY A 76 -25.98 -4.43 3.94
N ASP A 77 -25.85 -4.76 5.23
CA ASP A 77 -26.76 -4.28 6.28
C ASP A 77 -26.31 -2.89 6.76
N ASP A 78 -26.59 -1.90 5.92
CA ASP A 78 -26.14 -0.51 6.05
C ASP A 78 -26.90 0.24 7.16
N ASN A 79 -26.77 -0.18 8.41
CA ASN A 79 -27.24 0.59 9.56
C ASN A 79 -26.13 1.52 10.09
N TRP A 80 -25.65 2.41 9.23
CA TRP A 80 -24.65 3.39 9.61
C TRP A 80 -25.36 4.67 10.09
N LYS A 81 -25.14 5.05 11.34
CA LYS A 81 -25.63 6.33 11.90
C LYS A 81 -24.90 7.49 11.20
N GLU A 82 -25.48 7.93 10.10
CA GLU A 82 -24.91 8.83 9.07
C GLU A 82 -24.76 10.29 9.50
N VAL A 83 -25.64 10.81 10.36
CA VAL A 83 -25.87 12.26 10.39
C VAL A 83 -24.79 13.06 11.15
N SER A 84 -24.19 12.50 12.22
CA SER A 84 -23.26 13.26 13.07
C SER A 84 -21.85 13.40 12.47
N LYS A 85 -21.35 12.34 11.83
CA LYS A 85 -19.98 12.31 11.27
C LYS A 85 -19.86 13.09 9.97
N GLU A 86 -20.91 13.10 9.15
CA GLU A 86 -20.94 13.77 7.84
C GLU A 86 -20.64 15.27 7.96
N SER A 87 -21.20 15.94 8.97
CA SER A 87 -20.96 17.38 9.19
C SER A 87 -19.52 17.73 9.56
N SER A 88 -18.84 16.85 10.31
CA SER A 88 -17.45 17.04 10.72
C SER A 88 -16.49 16.77 9.55
N ILE A 89 -16.80 15.76 8.72
CA ILE A 89 -16.03 15.43 7.52
C ILE A 89 -16.07 16.60 6.54
N LYS A 90 -17.25 17.16 6.26
CA LYS A 90 -17.40 18.30 5.35
C LYS A 90 -16.58 19.52 5.80
N LYS A 91 -16.62 19.85 7.09
CA LYS A 91 -15.80 20.95 7.66
C LYS A 91 -14.31 20.71 7.46
N LEU A 92 -13.86 19.47 7.64
CA LEU A 92 -12.45 19.11 7.44
C LEU A 92 -12.08 19.17 5.95
N GLU A 93 -12.94 18.71 5.05
CA GLU A 93 -12.73 18.83 3.61
C GLU A 93 -12.63 20.30 3.17
N GLU A 94 -13.48 21.18 3.69
CA GLU A 94 -13.43 22.62 3.42
C GLU A 94 -12.13 23.24 3.94
N ALA A 95 -11.66 22.86 5.13
CA ALA A 95 -10.39 23.34 5.67
C ALA A 95 -9.20 22.92 4.79
N VAL A 96 -9.18 21.66 4.31
CA VAL A 96 -8.13 21.18 3.40
C VAL A 96 -8.18 21.92 2.06
N LYS A 97 -9.37 22.19 1.51
CA LYS A 97 -9.50 23.02 0.29
C LYS A 97 -8.94 24.42 0.50
N TYR A 98 -9.24 25.05 1.63
CA TYR A 98 -8.69 26.36 1.96
C TYR A 98 -7.16 26.33 2.05
N MET A 99 -6.57 25.32 2.70
CA MET A 99 -5.12 25.17 2.76
C MET A 99 -4.51 24.97 1.37
N LEU A 100 -5.16 24.19 0.51
CA LEU A 100 -4.74 23.99 -0.87
C LEU A 100 -4.85 25.27 -1.69
N ASP A 101 -5.74 26.21 -1.36
CA ASP A 101 -5.96 27.47 -2.07
C ASP A 101 -5.22 28.68 -1.47
N ASP A 102 -4.59 28.53 -0.31
CA ASP A 102 -3.89 29.62 0.37
C ASP A 102 -2.59 30.01 -0.36
N GLU A 103 -2.58 31.19 -0.97
CA GLU A 103 -1.42 31.75 -1.66
C GLU A 103 -0.28 32.17 -0.73
N ARG A 104 -0.55 32.30 0.57
CA ARG A 104 0.44 32.67 1.59
C ARG A 104 1.27 31.47 2.06
N MET A 105 0.75 30.26 1.87
CA MET A 105 1.44 29.04 2.27
C MET A 105 2.67 28.80 1.38
N GLU A 106 3.74 28.27 1.97
CA GLU A 106 4.94 27.94 1.22
C GLU A 106 4.62 26.85 0.17
N PRO A 107 5.05 27.02 -1.09
CA PRO A 107 4.76 26.06 -2.15
C PRO A 107 5.19 24.63 -1.86
N LEU A 108 6.25 24.44 -1.07
CA LEU A 108 6.70 23.11 -0.63
C LEU A 108 5.68 22.44 0.30
N ASP A 109 5.09 23.20 1.22
CA ASP A 109 4.11 22.68 2.16
C ASP A 109 2.83 22.25 1.43
N ILE A 110 2.44 23.01 0.39
CA ILE A 110 1.32 22.65 -0.49
C ILE A 110 1.63 21.34 -1.24
N LEU A 111 2.85 21.16 -1.77
CA LEU A 111 3.24 19.90 -2.42
C LEU A 111 3.19 18.71 -1.45
N GLN A 112 3.67 18.90 -0.21
CA GLN A 112 3.59 17.87 0.83
C GLN A 112 2.14 17.53 1.18
N LEU A 113 1.27 18.53 1.33
CA LEU A 113 -0.15 18.33 1.58
C LEU A 113 -0.80 17.53 0.45
N ILE A 114 -0.47 17.83 -0.81
CA ILE A 114 -0.98 17.07 -1.96
C ILE A 114 -0.52 15.60 -1.91
N ASP A 115 0.76 15.35 -1.61
CA ASP A 115 1.30 13.99 -1.51
C ASP A 115 0.63 13.20 -0.38
N GLU A 116 0.40 13.84 0.78
CA GLU A 116 -0.31 13.22 1.90
C GLU A 116 -1.75 12.86 1.55
N ILE A 117 -2.50 13.78 0.92
CA ILE A 117 -3.87 13.52 0.46
C ILE A 117 -3.92 12.33 -0.50
N GLN A 118 -2.94 12.22 -1.41
CA GLN A 118 -2.86 11.09 -2.35
C GLN A 118 -2.52 9.79 -1.63
N ARG A 119 -1.58 9.80 -0.69
CA ARG A 119 -1.17 8.64 0.11
C ARG A 119 -2.27 8.13 1.03
N LEU A 120 -3.18 9.01 1.46
CA LEU A 120 -4.39 8.66 2.21
C LEU A 120 -5.52 8.11 1.32
N GLY A 121 -5.35 8.07 0.00
CA GLY A 121 -6.39 7.62 -0.93
C GLY A 121 -7.54 8.64 -1.10
N LEU A 122 -7.34 9.88 -0.67
CA LEU A 122 -8.36 10.94 -0.71
C LEU A 122 -8.24 11.85 -1.94
N GLY A 123 -7.25 11.61 -2.82
CA GLY A 123 -6.98 12.46 -3.99
C GLY A 123 -8.19 12.70 -4.90
N TYR A 124 -9.15 11.76 -4.97
CA TYR A 124 -10.35 11.92 -5.77
C TYR A 124 -11.28 13.04 -5.28
N ARG A 125 -11.27 13.36 -3.98
CA ARG A 125 -12.10 14.43 -3.37
C ARG A 125 -11.58 15.83 -3.69
N PHE A 126 -10.27 15.96 -3.93
CA PHE A 126 -9.58 17.25 -4.09
C PHE A 126 -9.03 17.47 -5.49
N ARG A 127 -9.44 16.67 -6.48
CA ARG A 127 -8.89 16.69 -7.85
C ARG A 127 -8.73 18.09 -8.43
N GLU A 128 -9.78 18.91 -8.36
CA GLU A 128 -9.75 20.27 -8.92
C GLU A 128 -8.86 21.21 -8.08
N SER A 129 -8.99 21.19 -6.75
CA SER A 129 -8.16 21.99 -5.85
C SER A 129 -6.66 21.67 -6.02
N THR A 130 -6.31 20.39 -6.15
CA THR A 130 -4.93 19.96 -6.43
C THR A 130 -4.43 20.50 -7.77
N LYS A 131 -5.24 20.42 -8.82
CA LYS A 131 -4.88 20.94 -10.14
C LYS A 131 -4.64 22.46 -10.11
N CYS A 132 -5.53 23.21 -9.46
CA CYS A 132 -5.39 24.64 -9.27
C CYS A 132 -4.11 24.97 -8.48
N ALA A 133 -3.87 24.28 -7.36
CA ALA A 133 -2.69 24.47 -6.54
C ALA A 133 -1.39 24.21 -7.31
N LEU A 134 -1.30 23.09 -8.04
CA LEU A 134 -0.13 22.79 -8.89
C LEU A 134 0.07 23.84 -9.98
N GLY A 135 -1.01 24.30 -10.62
CA GLY A 135 -0.93 25.38 -11.62
C GLY A 135 -0.35 26.68 -11.04
N ARG A 136 -0.79 27.09 -9.85
CA ARG A 136 -0.24 28.28 -9.15
C ARG A 136 1.23 28.09 -8.79
N ILE A 137 1.60 26.90 -8.30
CA ILE A 137 2.99 26.59 -7.95
C ILE A 137 3.90 26.69 -9.18
N ILE A 138 3.52 26.07 -10.29
CA ILE A 138 4.25 26.14 -11.56
C ILE A 138 4.40 27.59 -12.01
N HIS A 139 3.30 28.34 -12.04
CA HIS A 139 3.31 29.74 -12.50
C HIS A 139 4.19 30.63 -11.61
N SER A 140 4.22 30.38 -10.30
CA SER A 140 5.01 31.16 -9.36
C SER A 140 6.52 30.97 -9.53
N GLY A 141 6.97 29.83 -10.07
CA GLY A 141 8.39 29.45 -10.18
C GLY A 141 9.14 29.36 -8.85
N LYS A 142 8.46 29.53 -7.70
CA LYS A 142 9.08 29.60 -6.37
C LYS A 142 9.75 28.29 -5.97
N VAL A 143 9.21 27.15 -6.41
CA VAL A 143 9.75 25.83 -6.12
C VAL A 143 11.06 25.60 -6.86
N LEU A 144 11.20 26.10 -8.10
CA LEU A 144 12.41 25.93 -8.91
C LEU A 144 13.66 26.48 -8.19
N LYS A 145 13.52 27.59 -7.46
CA LYS A 145 14.61 28.17 -6.64
C LYS A 145 15.03 27.30 -5.46
N LYS A 146 14.16 26.39 -5.00
CA LYS A 146 14.39 25.51 -3.85
C LYS A 146 14.83 24.09 -4.27
N ILE A 147 14.58 23.71 -5.52
CA ILE A 147 14.96 22.41 -6.08
C ILE A 147 16.46 22.18 -6.00
N ASP A 148 17.28 23.20 -6.26
CA ASP A 148 18.75 23.12 -6.19
C ASP A 148 19.29 22.83 -4.78
N HIS A 149 18.47 23.02 -3.75
CA HIS A 149 18.86 22.85 -2.35
C HIS A 149 18.39 21.53 -1.73
N SER A 150 17.50 20.77 -2.41
CA SER A 150 16.92 19.55 -1.84
C SER A 150 16.48 18.55 -2.91
N ILE A 151 17.12 17.38 -2.92
CA ILE A 151 16.74 16.24 -3.76
C ILE A 151 15.30 15.81 -3.45
N HIS A 152 14.88 15.85 -2.19
CA HIS A 152 13.52 15.50 -1.80
C HIS A 152 12.50 16.46 -2.45
N THR A 153 12.75 17.76 -2.40
CA THR A 153 11.88 18.78 -3.01
C THR A 153 11.83 18.61 -4.53
N CYS A 154 12.98 18.36 -5.16
CA CYS A 154 13.06 18.03 -6.58
C CYS A 154 12.18 16.82 -6.92
N ALA A 155 12.44 15.67 -6.29
CA ALA A 155 11.73 14.43 -6.56
C ALA A 155 10.22 14.57 -6.36
N LEU A 156 9.79 15.24 -5.29
CA LEU A 156 8.38 15.46 -4.99
C LEU A 156 7.70 16.32 -6.06
N TYR A 157 8.31 17.44 -6.44
CA TYR A 157 7.79 18.34 -7.47
C TYR A 157 7.66 17.63 -8.82
N PHE A 158 8.73 16.96 -9.28
CA PHE A 158 8.73 16.24 -10.55
C PHE A 158 7.70 15.10 -10.57
N THR A 159 7.59 14.35 -9.48
CA THR A 159 6.66 13.22 -9.37
C THR A 159 5.21 13.70 -9.44
N LEU A 160 4.86 14.71 -8.64
CA LEU A 160 3.50 15.26 -8.61
C LEU A 160 3.09 15.85 -9.97
N LEU A 161 3.99 16.59 -10.63
CA LEU A 161 3.68 17.18 -11.93
C LEU A 161 3.43 16.11 -13.00
N ARG A 162 4.26 15.06 -13.07
CA ARG A 162 4.05 13.95 -14.01
C ARG A 162 2.77 13.17 -13.73
N GLN A 163 2.45 12.94 -12.46
CA GLN A 163 1.21 12.26 -12.06
C GLN A 163 -0.04 13.01 -12.51
N HIS A 164 0.02 14.35 -12.53
CA HIS A 164 -1.10 15.20 -12.96
C HIS A 164 -1.06 15.57 -14.44
N GLY A 165 -0.14 14.99 -15.22
CA GLY A 165 -0.06 15.15 -16.67
C GLY A 165 0.59 16.45 -17.15
N TYR A 166 1.35 17.13 -16.29
CA TYR A 166 2.15 18.28 -16.70
C TYR A 166 3.42 17.81 -17.40
N GLU A 167 3.69 18.39 -18.58
CA GLU A 167 4.92 18.16 -19.32
C GLU A 167 6.04 18.98 -18.69
N ILE A 168 7.07 18.30 -18.19
CA ILE A 168 8.24 18.91 -17.55
C ILE A 168 9.52 18.36 -18.16
N SER A 169 10.44 19.26 -18.52
CA SER A 169 11.76 18.89 -19.03
C SER A 169 12.61 18.34 -17.89
N ALA A 170 13.29 17.20 -18.12
CA ALA A 170 14.19 16.61 -17.15
C ALA A 170 15.43 17.48 -16.88
N ASP A 171 15.75 18.40 -17.79
CA ASP A 171 16.91 19.29 -17.73
C ASP A 171 16.72 20.45 -16.72
N GLU A 172 15.49 20.70 -16.26
CA GLU A 172 15.22 21.70 -15.22
C GLU A 172 15.54 21.20 -13.80
N GLY A 173 15.77 19.89 -13.62
CA GLY A 173 15.95 19.27 -12.30
C GLY A 173 17.35 18.76 -11.99
N PHE A 174 18.22 18.69 -12.99
CA PHE A 174 19.57 18.17 -12.84
C PHE A 174 20.54 19.01 -13.68
N MET A 175 21.56 19.56 -13.02
CA MET A 175 22.75 20.22 -13.61
C MET A 175 22.61 21.72 -13.90
N LYS A 176 22.55 22.54 -12.84
CA LYS A 176 23.41 23.75 -12.86
C LYS A 176 24.61 23.50 -11.95
N GLN A 177 25.67 22.97 -12.53
CA GLN A 177 26.99 23.07 -11.89
C GLN A 177 27.38 24.55 -11.81
N PRO A 178 27.96 25.01 -10.69
CA PRO A 178 28.50 26.36 -10.63
C PRO A 178 29.69 26.44 -11.59
N VAL A 179 29.55 27.22 -12.65
CA VAL A 179 30.68 27.60 -13.50
C VAL A 179 31.52 28.57 -12.66
N GLY A 180 32.72 28.11 -12.29
CA GLY A 180 33.72 28.93 -11.60
C GLY A 180 34.40 29.93 -12.52
#